data_AF-A0A6A6K0Z7-F1
#
_entry.id   AF-A0A6A6K0Z7-F1
#
_cell.length_a   1.000
_cell.length_b   1.000
_cell.length_c   1.000
_cell.angle_alpha   90.00
_cell.angle_beta   90.00
_cell.angle_gamma   90.00
#
_symmetry.space_group_name_H-M   'P 1'
#
loop_
_entity.id
_entity.type
_entity.pdbx_description
1 polymer ?
#
loop_
_entity_poly.entity_id
_entity_poly.type
_entity_poly.pdbx_seq_one_letter_code
_entity_poly.pdbx_strand_id
1 'polypeptide(L)'
;MTTIISARVSGLKSTPSKLNLVADLIRGQDVSTAVMHLKFCKKKAALFVGKVLRSAVANAQANYDVDLDSLYVKEVLVGKSFTLRRVRPRARGKACRIRKRLGIVGTWDSLWYANGGYASKLHEDLLLRNFVKKTFHHAAVSRVVIARKVDAVIINIHSARPGVIIGKKGTDIDRVKQRIAQMVNHDVELHIVEVKKPDLKAALIAENIAQQLEKRVSFRRAMKRGVQNCLKLGARGVKVSCSGRLGGAEIARTEWYKEGSVPLHTFRANIDYSCAEAKTIYGIVGVKYSKSFKGRIKGQTKGGSELAFGSCGLKALEPCRLTSKQIESARRSISRSLRRVGKVWIRVFCHLPVSKKPVDVRMGKGKGSIEMWVCRVQPGRVLFEIDMKGKSSKELREELASLRRDLVAQVFESKGGASTSSAKRSAIKKEIARVLTTLSWRRVRGDDV
;
A
#
# COMPACT_ATOMS: atom_id res chain seq x y z
N MET A 1 0.50 47.92 -29.11
CA MET A 1 0.58 46.55 -28.58
C MET A 1 2.02 46.29 -28.16
N THR A 2 2.31 45.90 -26.92
CA THR A 2 3.68 45.57 -26.50
C THR A 2 4.12 44.24 -27.13
N THR A 3 5.10 44.26 -28.02
CA THR A 3 5.66 43.05 -28.64
C THR A 3 6.41 42.23 -27.60
N ILE A 4 6.03 40.97 -27.40
CA ILE A 4 6.67 40.07 -26.42
C ILE A 4 7.57 39.10 -27.15
N ILE A 5 8.86 39.15 -26.85
CA ILE A 5 9.88 38.27 -27.42
C ILE A 5 10.15 37.15 -26.41
N SER A 6 10.13 35.90 -26.87
CA SER A 6 10.26 34.74 -25.98
C SER A 6 11.41 33.81 -26.39
N ALA A 7 12.04 33.20 -25.39
CA ALA A 7 13.02 32.14 -25.58
C ALA A 7 12.76 31.00 -24.59
N ARG A 8 13.02 29.76 -25.01
CA ARG A 8 12.75 28.57 -24.20
C ARG A 8 13.93 27.61 -24.24
N VAL A 9 14.28 27.06 -23.07
CA VAL A 9 15.25 25.98 -22.94
C VAL A 9 14.64 24.83 -22.16
N SER A 10 14.82 23.61 -22.67
CA SER A 10 14.40 22.36 -22.04
C SER A 10 15.63 21.54 -21.61
N GLY A 11 15.43 20.56 -20.72
CA GLY A 11 16.50 19.62 -20.33
C GLY A 11 17.55 20.15 -19.35
N LEU A 12 17.28 21.22 -18.61
CA LEU A 12 18.21 21.79 -17.63
C LEU A 12 18.51 20.82 -16.47
N LYS A 13 19.79 20.59 -16.18
CA LYS A 13 20.27 19.77 -15.04
C LYS A 13 20.28 20.53 -13.71
N SER A 14 19.16 21.18 -13.35
CA SER A 14 19.01 21.93 -12.09
C SER A 14 17.59 21.82 -11.53
N THR A 15 17.40 22.01 -10.22
CA THR A 15 16.07 21.94 -9.59
C THR A 15 15.28 23.25 -9.82
N PRO A 16 13.94 23.20 -9.95
CA PRO A 16 13.13 24.39 -10.20
C PRO A 16 13.30 25.46 -9.11
N SER A 17 13.39 25.07 -7.84
CA SER A 17 13.61 26.00 -6.72
C SER A 17 14.93 26.78 -6.84
N LYS A 18 16.01 26.16 -7.32
CA LYS A 18 17.31 26.84 -7.51
C LYS A 18 17.29 27.78 -8.72
N LEU A 19 16.54 27.44 -9.76
CA LEU A 19 16.36 28.28 -10.94
C LEU A 19 15.45 29.47 -10.62
N ASN A 20 14.35 29.23 -9.89
CA ASN A 20 13.43 30.29 -9.47
C ASN A 20 14.14 31.39 -8.68
N LEU A 21 14.98 31.01 -7.71
CA LEU A 21 15.70 32.00 -6.91
C LEU A 21 16.52 32.98 -7.78
N VAL A 22 17.15 32.49 -8.86
CA VAL A 22 17.91 33.35 -9.77
C VAL A 22 16.99 34.08 -10.76
N ALA A 23 15.92 33.43 -11.22
CA ALA A 23 14.92 34.04 -12.08
C ALA A 23 14.22 35.22 -11.38
N ASP A 24 13.96 35.10 -10.07
CA ASP A 24 13.33 36.15 -9.26
C ASP A 24 14.15 37.45 -9.24
N LEU A 25 15.49 37.36 -9.36
CA LEU A 25 16.38 38.53 -9.37
C LEU A 25 16.24 39.39 -10.63
N ILE A 26 15.91 38.77 -11.76
CA ILE A 26 15.90 39.44 -13.07
C ILE A 26 14.50 39.83 -13.53
N ARG A 27 13.44 39.41 -12.84
CA ARG A 27 12.07 39.76 -13.24
C ARG A 27 11.83 41.26 -13.03
N GLY A 28 11.32 41.92 -14.06
CA GLY A 28 11.02 43.35 -14.04
C GLY A 28 12.25 44.26 -14.13
N GLN A 29 13.45 43.70 -14.35
CA GLN A 29 14.66 44.47 -14.56
C GLN A 29 14.93 44.70 -16.04
N ASP A 30 15.68 45.76 -16.34
CA ASP A 30 16.22 46.01 -17.67
C ASP A 30 17.19 44.90 -18.08
N VAL A 31 17.31 44.65 -19.39
CA VAL A 31 18.16 43.57 -19.88
C VAL A 31 19.63 43.79 -19.53
N SER A 32 20.11 45.05 -19.57
CA SER A 32 21.48 45.41 -19.21
C SER A 32 21.80 45.08 -17.76
N THR A 33 20.93 45.47 -16.82
CA THR A 33 21.05 45.17 -15.39
C THR A 33 20.92 43.68 -15.11
N ALA A 34 19.96 43.00 -15.75
CA ALA A 34 19.78 41.55 -15.62
C ALA A 34 21.01 40.76 -16.09
N VAL A 35 21.66 41.17 -17.18
CA VAL A 35 22.93 40.55 -17.66
C VAL A 35 24.04 40.74 -16.62
N MET A 36 24.16 41.92 -16.02
CA MET A 36 25.15 42.19 -14.98
C MET A 36 24.90 41.34 -13.72
N HIS A 37 23.66 41.30 -13.23
CA HIS A 37 23.29 40.45 -12.10
C HIS A 37 23.62 38.98 -12.34
N LEU A 38 23.32 38.46 -13.54
CA LEU A 38 23.63 37.07 -13.89
C LEU A 38 25.12 36.80 -14.06
N LYS A 39 25.90 37.78 -14.54
CA LYS A 39 27.37 37.67 -14.68
C LYS A 39 28.06 37.58 -13.32
N PHE A 40 27.61 38.34 -12.32
CA PHE A 40 28.19 38.37 -10.98
C PHE A 40 27.53 37.40 -9.98
N CYS A 41 26.43 36.74 -10.36
CA CYS A 41 25.77 35.78 -9.48
C CYS A 41 26.62 34.50 -9.31
N LYS A 42 27.08 34.23 -8.09
CA LYS A 42 27.87 33.02 -7.75
C LYS A 42 27.11 31.69 -7.93
N LYS A 43 25.79 31.70 -8.13
CA LYS A 43 24.97 30.48 -8.20
C LYS A 43 25.08 29.86 -9.58
N LYS A 44 25.39 28.55 -9.65
CA LYS A 44 25.43 27.77 -10.90
C LYS A 44 24.17 27.86 -11.76
N ALA A 45 23.02 28.15 -11.15
CA ALA A 45 21.75 28.37 -11.85
C ALA A 45 21.78 29.60 -12.79
N ALA A 46 22.60 30.61 -12.49
CA ALA A 46 22.74 31.83 -13.29
C ALA A 46 23.26 31.54 -14.71
N LEU A 47 24.15 30.56 -14.87
CA LEU A 47 24.62 30.12 -16.20
C LEU A 47 23.46 29.66 -17.09
N PHE A 48 22.48 28.96 -16.51
CA PHE A 48 21.33 28.46 -17.26
C PHE A 48 20.34 29.57 -17.60
N VAL A 49 20.02 30.43 -16.62
CA VAL A 49 19.12 31.57 -16.83
C VAL A 49 19.73 32.57 -17.82
N GLY A 50 21.01 32.88 -17.71
CA GLY A 50 21.73 33.77 -18.63
C GLY A 50 21.89 33.20 -20.03
N LYS A 51 21.87 31.88 -20.22
CA LYS A 51 21.79 31.29 -21.57
C LYS A 51 20.44 31.57 -22.22
N VAL A 52 19.34 31.46 -21.46
CA VAL A 52 17.98 31.77 -21.96
C VAL A 52 17.86 33.25 -22.28
N LEU A 53 18.33 34.13 -21.38
CA LEU A 53 18.27 35.58 -21.58
C LEU A 53 19.04 36.02 -22.82
N ARG A 54 20.29 35.55 -23.01
CA ARG A 54 21.07 35.84 -24.22
C ARG A 54 20.40 35.37 -25.50
N SER A 55 19.72 34.22 -25.45
CA SER A 55 18.94 33.74 -26.60
C SER A 55 17.73 34.62 -26.91
N ALA A 56 17.05 35.14 -25.89
CA ALA A 56 15.93 36.07 -26.09
C ALA A 56 16.39 37.40 -26.69
N VAL A 57 17.52 37.91 -26.21
CA VAL A 57 18.17 39.13 -26.72
C VAL A 57 18.60 38.97 -28.19
N ALA A 58 19.26 37.86 -28.52
CA ALA A 58 19.65 37.60 -29.91
C ALA A 58 18.43 37.50 -30.84
N ASN A 59 17.32 36.91 -30.38
CA ASN A 59 16.07 36.89 -31.13
C ASN A 59 15.45 38.29 -31.28
N ALA A 60 15.63 39.17 -30.29
CA ALA A 60 15.15 40.55 -30.36
C ALA A 60 15.90 41.34 -31.43
N GLN A 61 17.24 41.29 -31.39
CA GLN A 61 18.11 41.96 -32.35
C GLN A 61 17.88 41.44 -33.77
N ALA A 62 17.82 40.12 -33.97
CA ALA A 62 17.70 39.54 -35.31
C ALA A 62 16.35 39.81 -36.00
N ASN A 63 15.24 39.87 -35.24
CA ASN A 63 13.90 40.00 -35.83
C ASN A 63 13.36 41.43 -35.83
N TYR A 64 13.83 42.28 -34.92
CA TYR A 64 13.25 43.60 -34.69
C TYR A 64 14.30 44.74 -34.71
N ASP A 65 15.59 44.43 -34.84
CA ASP A 65 16.70 45.40 -34.85
C ASP A 65 16.65 46.38 -33.67
N VAL A 66 16.38 45.83 -32.47
CA VAL A 66 16.17 46.60 -31.24
C VAL A 66 17.43 46.61 -30.37
N ASP A 67 17.77 47.80 -29.86
CA ASP A 67 18.89 47.99 -28.92
C ASP A 67 18.62 47.42 -27.53
N LEU A 68 19.69 46.97 -26.88
CA LEU A 68 19.66 46.30 -25.57
C LEU A 68 19.02 47.12 -24.45
N ASP A 69 19.25 48.43 -24.44
CA ASP A 69 18.83 49.32 -23.36
C ASP A 69 17.33 49.65 -23.40
N SER A 70 16.66 49.36 -24.52
CA SER A 70 15.22 49.52 -24.65
C SER A 70 14.42 48.30 -24.18
N LEU A 71 15.10 47.20 -23.85
CA LEU A 71 14.47 45.93 -23.49
C LEU A 71 14.47 45.72 -21.97
N TYR A 72 13.36 45.20 -21.46
CA TYR A 72 13.24 44.74 -20.07
C TYR A 72 12.64 43.34 -19.99
N VAL A 73 12.93 42.65 -18.89
CA VAL A 73 12.48 41.27 -18.65
C VAL A 73 11.09 41.28 -18.00
N LYS A 74 10.04 41.15 -18.81
CA LYS A 74 8.65 41.13 -18.32
C LYS A 74 8.36 39.95 -17.37
N GLU A 75 8.66 38.73 -17.78
CA GLU A 75 8.43 37.54 -16.95
C GLU A 75 9.43 36.41 -17.21
N VAL A 76 9.67 35.58 -16.19
CA VAL A 76 10.53 34.39 -16.29
C VAL A 76 9.86 33.21 -15.60
N LEU A 77 9.42 32.23 -16.39
CA LEU A 77 8.69 31.05 -15.93
C LEU A 77 9.62 29.83 -15.83
N VAL A 78 9.69 29.21 -14.64
CA VAL A 78 10.44 27.96 -14.41
C VAL A 78 9.48 26.79 -14.24
N GLY A 79 9.43 25.92 -15.25
CA GLY A 79 8.63 24.70 -15.23
C GLY A 79 9.22 23.57 -14.37
N LYS A 80 8.54 22.41 -14.40
CA LYS A 80 9.04 21.18 -13.76
C LYS A 80 10.33 20.72 -14.46
N SER A 81 11.38 20.53 -13.69
CA SER A 81 12.69 20.07 -14.20
C SER A 81 12.78 18.54 -14.26
N PHE A 82 13.87 18.06 -14.89
CA PHE A 82 14.25 16.66 -14.94
C PHE A 82 14.46 16.09 -13.53
N THR A 83 13.44 15.43 -12.98
CA THR A 83 13.60 14.66 -11.75
C THR A 83 14.29 13.34 -12.06
N LEU A 84 15.59 13.26 -11.76
CA LEU A 84 16.31 11.99 -11.70
C LEU A 84 15.57 11.06 -10.74
N ARG A 85 15.11 9.91 -11.25
CA ARG A 85 14.57 8.86 -10.39
C ARG A 85 15.73 8.35 -9.52
N ARG A 86 15.74 8.67 -8.23
CA ARG A 86 16.71 8.09 -7.29
C ARG A 86 16.62 6.56 -7.34
N VAL A 87 17.74 5.92 -7.62
CA VAL A 87 17.87 4.47 -7.58
C VAL A 87 19.06 4.08 -6.71
N ARG A 88 18.92 2.98 -5.96
CA ARG A 88 20.03 2.45 -5.15
C ARG A 88 20.74 1.37 -5.98
N PRO A 89 22.06 1.50 -6.25
CA PRO A 89 22.79 0.45 -6.95
C PRO A 89 22.92 -0.79 -6.05
N ARG A 90 22.83 -1.97 -6.66
CA ARG A 90 23.13 -3.29 -6.07
C ARG A 90 23.84 -4.15 -7.12
N ALA A 91 24.33 -5.32 -6.70
CA ALA A 91 25.10 -6.25 -7.52
C ALA A 91 24.53 -6.48 -8.94
N ARG A 92 25.44 -6.64 -9.92
CA ARG A 92 25.18 -6.78 -11.37
C ARG A 92 24.43 -5.61 -12.01
N GLY A 93 24.78 -4.37 -11.67
CA GLY A 93 24.22 -3.17 -12.32
C GLY A 93 22.72 -2.96 -12.12
N LYS A 94 22.10 -3.67 -11.17
CA LYS A 94 20.64 -3.59 -10.95
C LYS A 94 20.31 -2.43 -10.03
N ALA A 95 19.44 -1.58 -10.53
CA ALA A 95 18.93 -0.42 -9.82
C ALA A 95 17.55 -0.79 -9.22
N CYS A 96 17.44 -0.94 -7.89
CA CYS A 96 16.17 -1.29 -7.23
C CYS A 96 15.44 -0.07 -6.66
N ARG A 97 14.11 -0.16 -6.62
CA ARG A 97 13.21 0.91 -6.20
C ARG A 97 13.32 1.10 -4.68
N ILE A 98 13.64 2.33 -4.24
CA ILE A 98 13.45 2.78 -2.85
C ILE A 98 12.02 2.42 -2.40
N ARG A 99 11.78 2.07 -1.13
CA ARG A 99 10.41 1.90 -0.59
C ARG A 99 9.66 3.24 -0.66
N LYS A 100 9.17 3.63 -1.84
CA LYS A 100 8.49 4.91 -2.13
C LYS A 100 7.09 5.04 -1.49
N ARG A 101 6.76 4.17 -0.53
CA ARG A 101 5.42 4.08 0.10
C ARG A 101 5.46 4.30 1.61
N LEU A 102 6.66 4.44 2.16
CA LEU A 102 6.85 4.89 3.53
C LEU A 102 6.22 6.29 3.66
N GLY A 103 5.36 6.49 4.67
CA GLY A 103 4.62 7.74 4.87
C GLY A 103 3.29 7.87 4.11
N ILE A 104 3.03 7.03 3.09
CA ILE A 104 1.73 7.02 2.37
C ILE A 104 0.87 5.83 2.80
N VAL A 105 1.45 4.63 2.77
CA VAL A 105 0.74 3.37 3.05
C VAL A 105 1.41 2.58 4.17
N GLY A 106 2.73 2.67 4.29
CA GLY A 106 3.51 1.95 5.30
C GLY A 106 4.09 2.91 6.34
N THR A 107 4.21 2.41 7.57
CA THR A 107 4.86 3.08 8.70
C THR A 107 6.32 2.65 8.84
N TRP A 108 7.03 3.30 9.76
CA TRP A 108 8.40 2.97 10.13
C TRP A 108 8.44 1.72 11.03
N ASP A 109 9.55 0.97 10.95
CA ASP A 109 9.83 -0.18 11.82
C ASP A 109 10.62 0.25 13.08
N SER A 110 11.17 1.46 13.14
CA SER A 110 11.70 2.08 14.36
C SER A 110 10.86 3.32 14.66
N LEU A 111 10.36 3.45 15.89
CA LEU A 111 9.42 4.49 16.34
C LEU A 111 10.06 5.23 17.52
N TRP A 112 10.96 6.16 17.23
CA TRP A 112 11.61 7.01 18.22
C TRP A 112 12.21 8.26 17.57
N TYR A 113 12.52 9.25 18.40
CA TYR A 113 13.12 10.52 17.98
C TYR A 113 14.33 10.82 18.89
N ALA A 114 15.37 11.43 18.32
CA ALA A 114 16.52 11.89 19.09
C ALA A 114 17.11 13.14 18.44
N ASN A 115 17.32 14.19 19.24
CA ASN A 115 18.01 15.41 18.81
C ASN A 115 19.52 15.20 18.71
N GLY A 116 20.11 14.53 19.71
CA GLY A 116 21.52 14.14 19.75
C GLY A 116 21.69 12.62 19.88
N GLY A 117 22.87 12.11 19.55
CA GLY A 117 23.17 10.67 19.70
C GLY A 117 22.35 9.74 18.80
N TYR A 118 21.82 10.24 17.68
CA TYR A 118 21.05 9.41 16.74
C TYR A 118 21.88 8.26 16.17
N ALA A 119 23.16 8.52 15.90
CA ALA A 119 24.06 7.53 15.32
C ALA A 119 24.26 6.32 16.24
N SER A 120 24.54 6.51 17.53
CA SER A 120 24.74 5.39 18.48
C SER A 120 23.48 4.54 18.60
N LYS A 121 22.32 5.19 18.82
CA LYS A 121 21.01 4.52 18.88
C LYS A 121 20.67 3.74 17.61
N LEU A 122 21.07 4.26 16.44
CA LEU A 122 20.90 3.54 15.17
C LEU A 122 21.79 2.30 15.09
N HIS A 123 23.03 2.36 15.54
CA HIS A 123 23.93 1.20 15.57
C HIS A 123 23.39 0.11 16.50
N GLU A 124 22.92 0.50 17.69
CA GLU A 124 22.22 -0.42 18.60
C GLU A 124 21.01 -1.08 17.92
N ASP A 125 20.12 -0.31 17.28
CA ASP A 125 18.96 -0.85 16.56
C ASP A 125 19.36 -1.88 15.48
N LEU A 126 20.47 -1.64 14.77
CA LEU A 126 20.99 -2.58 13.77
C LEU A 126 21.51 -3.87 14.43
N LEU A 127 22.25 -3.75 15.53
CA LEU A 127 22.75 -4.88 16.30
C LEU A 127 21.59 -5.72 16.85
N LEU A 128 20.58 -5.09 17.46
CA LEU A 128 19.39 -5.75 17.98
C LEU A 128 18.63 -6.50 16.88
N ARG A 129 18.45 -5.89 15.70
CA ARG A 129 17.77 -6.54 14.57
C ARG A 129 18.54 -7.75 14.07
N ASN A 130 19.87 -7.67 14.00
CA ASN A 130 20.71 -8.79 13.57
C ASN A 130 20.70 -9.92 14.61
N PHE A 131 20.78 -9.56 15.89
CA PHE A 131 20.71 -10.50 17.01
C PHE A 131 19.38 -11.27 17.00
N VAL A 132 18.24 -10.56 17.03
CA VAL A 132 16.90 -11.17 17.03
C VAL A 132 16.70 -12.09 15.81
N LYS A 133 17.14 -11.68 14.62
CA LYS A 133 17.04 -12.53 13.41
C LYS A 133 17.92 -13.78 13.47
N LYS A 134 19.11 -13.69 14.08
CA LYS A 134 20.04 -14.81 14.21
C LYS A 134 19.54 -15.80 15.25
N THR A 135 19.14 -15.32 16.43
CA THR A 135 18.65 -16.14 17.54
C THR A 135 17.35 -16.86 17.18
N PHE A 136 16.40 -16.16 16.56
CA PHE A 136 15.07 -16.71 16.26
C PHE A 136 14.90 -17.17 14.82
N HIS A 137 15.93 -17.76 14.21
CA HIS A 137 15.86 -18.26 12.83
C HIS A 137 14.73 -19.29 12.64
N HIS A 138 14.50 -20.15 13.64
CA HIS A 138 13.46 -21.19 13.59
C HIS A 138 12.03 -20.67 13.83
N ALA A 139 11.88 -19.51 14.47
CA ALA A 139 10.58 -18.93 14.79
C ALA A 139 9.91 -18.24 13.58
N ALA A 140 10.65 -18.01 12.48
CA ALA A 140 10.21 -17.30 11.28
C ALA A 140 9.68 -15.89 11.61
N VAL A 141 10.62 -14.96 11.82
CA VAL A 141 10.35 -13.57 12.20
C VAL A 141 10.03 -12.73 10.96
N SER A 142 8.83 -12.14 10.91
CA SER A 142 8.40 -11.33 9.76
C SER A 142 8.95 -9.90 9.81
N ARG A 143 8.94 -9.26 10.98
CA ARG A 143 9.43 -7.89 11.20
C ARG A 143 9.69 -7.68 12.69
N VAL A 144 10.63 -6.79 12.99
CA VAL A 144 10.94 -6.36 14.36
C VAL A 144 10.65 -4.87 14.41
N VAL A 145 9.75 -4.45 15.30
CA VAL A 145 9.42 -3.05 15.50
C VAL A 145 10.06 -2.60 16.81
N ILE A 146 10.92 -1.58 16.76
CA ILE A 146 11.64 -1.06 17.92
C ILE A 146 11.06 0.31 18.26
N ALA A 147 10.54 0.50 19.46
CA ALA A 147 10.15 1.80 19.98
C ALA A 147 11.06 2.13 21.17
N ARG A 148 11.55 3.37 21.23
CA ARG A 148 12.39 3.82 22.35
C ARG A 148 11.68 4.95 23.07
N LYS A 149 11.53 4.78 24.38
CA LYS A 149 11.24 5.85 25.33
C LYS A 149 12.57 6.42 25.85
N VAL A 150 12.52 7.31 26.83
CA VAL A 150 13.73 7.86 27.45
C VAL A 150 14.47 6.76 28.21
N ASP A 151 13.74 6.00 29.03
CA ASP A 151 14.36 5.01 29.95
C ASP A 151 14.23 3.56 29.45
N ALA A 152 13.26 3.29 28.58
CA ALA A 152 12.90 1.92 28.16
C ALA A 152 12.90 1.71 26.65
N VAL A 153 13.33 0.52 26.22
CA VAL A 153 13.33 0.06 24.84
C VAL A 153 12.30 -1.06 24.66
N ILE A 154 11.29 -0.80 23.84
CA ILE A 154 10.20 -1.73 23.56
C ILE A 154 10.46 -2.41 22.22
N ILE A 155 10.61 -3.73 22.23
CA ILE A 155 10.88 -4.55 21.05
C ILE A 155 9.67 -5.43 20.78
N ASN A 156 8.96 -5.11 19.70
CA ASN A 156 7.83 -5.87 19.19
C ASN A 156 8.28 -6.83 18.09
N ILE A 157 8.33 -8.12 18.40
CA ILE A 157 8.71 -9.18 17.45
C ILE A 157 7.45 -9.76 16.82
N HIS A 158 7.29 -9.55 15.50
CA HIS A 158 6.20 -10.17 14.75
C HIS A 158 6.63 -11.53 14.21
N SER A 159 6.06 -12.60 14.75
CA SER A 159 6.44 -13.99 14.44
C SER A 159 5.27 -14.81 13.91
N ALA A 160 5.57 -15.78 13.04
CA ALA A 160 4.59 -16.80 12.63
C ALA A 160 4.41 -17.89 13.70
N ARG A 161 5.45 -18.14 14.51
CA ARG A 161 5.47 -19.18 15.54
C ARG A 161 5.88 -18.56 16.88
N PRO A 162 4.94 -17.94 17.62
CA PRO A 162 5.26 -17.30 18.90
C PRO A 162 5.72 -18.31 19.96
N GLY A 163 5.18 -19.54 19.95
CA GLY A 163 5.54 -20.57 20.93
C GLY A 163 7.04 -20.95 20.94
N VAL A 164 7.71 -20.88 19.78
CA VAL A 164 9.17 -21.12 19.69
C VAL A 164 9.97 -20.02 20.37
N ILE A 165 9.45 -18.79 20.41
CA ILE A 165 10.10 -17.65 21.06
C ILE A 165 9.87 -17.69 22.57
N ILE A 166 8.69 -18.13 23.00
CA ILE A 166 8.33 -18.24 24.43
C ILE A 166 9.11 -19.36 25.13
N GLY A 167 9.35 -20.47 24.42
CA GLY A 167 10.04 -21.62 24.99
C GLY A 167 9.21 -22.33 26.08
N LYS A 168 9.85 -23.24 26.82
CA LYS A 168 9.20 -23.94 27.95
C LYS A 168 9.25 -23.03 29.19
N LYS A 169 8.09 -22.71 29.77
CA LYS A 169 7.92 -21.86 30.97
C LYS A 169 8.50 -20.44 30.85
N GLY A 170 8.70 -19.88 29.65
CA GLY A 170 9.18 -18.50 29.47
C GLY A 170 10.68 -18.27 29.63
N THR A 171 11.44 -19.32 30.00
CA THR A 171 12.88 -19.22 30.30
C THR A 171 13.73 -18.63 29.16
N ASP A 172 13.39 -18.93 27.92
CA ASP A 172 14.14 -18.43 26.75
C ASP A 172 13.92 -16.94 26.51
N ILE A 173 12.73 -16.41 26.83
CA ILE A 173 12.46 -14.96 26.76
C ILE A 173 13.32 -14.23 27.77
N ASP A 174 13.39 -14.72 29.01
CA ASP A 174 14.14 -14.06 30.08
C ASP A 174 15.62 -14.02 29.77
N ARG A 175 16.19 -15.12 29.26
CA ARG A 175 17.59 -15.16 28.77
C ARG A 175 17.85 -14.14 27.67
N VAL A 176 16.93 -14.03 26.70
CA VAL A 176 17.06 -13.07 25.60
C VAL A 176 16.89 -11.64 26.09
N LYS A 177 15.98 -11.40 27.04
CA LYS A 177 15.77 -10.10 27.69
C LYS A 177 17.03 -9.64 28.41
N GLN A 178 17.63 -10.50 29.22
CA GLN A 178 18.89 -10.21 29.93
C GLN A 178 20.04 -9.90 28.97
N ARG A 179 20.18 -10.69 27.90
CA ARG A 179 21.24 -10.47 26.90
C ARG A 179 21.05 -9.18 26.11
N ILE A 180 19.80 -8.80 25.83
CA ILE A 180 19.49 -7.53 25.17
C ILE A 180 19.74 -6.36 26.13
N ALA A 181 19.39 -6.48 27.41
CA ALA A 181 19.68 -5.46 28.42
C ALA A 181 21.19 -5.18 28.54
N GLN A 182 22.02 -6.23 28.56
CA GLN A 182 23.49 -6.10 28.56
C GLN A 182 24.06 -5.37 27.34
N MET A 183 23.40 -5.44 26.18
CA MET A 183 23.86 -4.78 24.96
C MET A 183 23.49 -3.30 24.89
N VAL A 184 22.42 -2.90 25.58
CA VAL A 184 21.77 -1.58 25.40
C VAL A 184 21.89 -0.70 26.65
N ASN A 185 22.19 -1.28 27.83
CA ASN A 185 22.25 -0.58 29.13
C ASN A 185 20.98 0.21 29.47
N HIS A 186 19.84 -0.21 28.93
CA HIS A 186 18.51 0.35 29.22
C HIS A 186 17.54 -0.79 29.53
N ASP A 187 16.43 -0.46 30.17
CA ASP A 187 15.37 -1.42 30.44
C ASP A 187 14.69 -1.85 29.15
N VAL A 188 14.47 -3.16 28.98
CA VAL A 188 13.97 -3.74 27.74
C VAL A 188 12.64 -4.45 27.97
N GLU A 189 11.63 -4.06 27.20
CA GLU A 189 10.34 -4.74 27.15
C GLU A 189 10.24 -5.55 25.84
N LEU A 190 10.05 -6.86 25.95
CA LEU A 190 9.87 -7.75 24.80
C LEU A 190 8.40 -8.11 24.63
N HIS A 191 7.84 -7.78 23.46
CA HIS A 191 6.47 -8.11 23.09
C HIS A 191 6.46 -9.01 21.85
N ILE A 192 5.72 -10.11 21.95
CA ILE A 192 5.62 -11.11 20.88
C ILE A 192 4.23 -10.98 20.25
N VAL A 193 4.20 -10.57 18.98
CA VAL A 193 2.96 -10.36 18.25
C VAL A 193 2.80 -11.45 17.19
N GLU A 194 1.75 -12.25 17.31
CA GLU A 194 1.47 -13.31 16.35
C GLU A 194 1.02 -12.78 14.98
N VAL A 195 1.58 -13.34 13.91
CA VAL A 195 1.13 -13.14 12.54
C VAL A 195 0.07 -14.18 12.18
N LYS A 196 -1.21 -13.80 12.29
CA LYS A 196 -2.38 -14.67 12.01
C LYS A 196 -2.35 -15.39 10.65
N LYS A 197 -1.72 -14.81 9.62
CA LYS A 197 -1.66 -15.37 8.25
C LYS A 197 -0.24 -15.28 7.70
N PRO A 198 0.63 -16.28 7.96
CA PRO A 198 2.05 -16.22 7.61
C PRO A 198 2.29 -16.22 6.09
N ASP A 199 1.53 -17.04 5.36
CA ASP A 199 1.56 -17.17 3.90
C ASP A 199 1.05 -15.91 3.14
N LEU A 200 0.69 -14.83 3.86
CA LEU A 200 0.42 -13.52 3.28
C LEU A 200 1.57 -12.53 3.47
N LYS A 201 2.56 -12.80 4.31
CA LYS A 201 3.68 -11.88 4.56
C LYS A 201 4.84 -12.21 3.63
N ALA A 202 5.37 -11.18 2.95
CA ALA A 202 6.42 -11.38 1.96
C ALA A 202 7.72 -11.92 2.57
N ALA A 203 8.06 -11.53 3.79
CA ALA A 203 9.27 -11.99 4.50
C ALA A 203 9.25 -13.50 4.73
N LEU A 204 8.17 -14.00 5.33
CA LEU A 204 8.02 -15.40 5.69
C LEU A 204 8.00 -16.32 4.46
N ILE A 205 7.36 -15.88 3.38
CA ILE A 205 7.32 -16.66 2.14
C ILE A 205 8.68 -16.67 1.45
N ALA A 206 9.40 -15.53 1.44
CA ALA A 206 10.73 -15.47 0.86
C ALA A 206 11.71 -16.38 1.63
N GLU A 207 11.66 -16.36 2.96
CA GLU A 207 12.47 -17.24 3.82
C GLU A 207 12.11 -18.72 3.62
N ASN A 208 10.82 -19.06 3.53
CA ASN A 208 10.40 -20.43 3.27
C ASN A 208 10.89 -20.94 1.90
N ILE A 209 10.79 -20.11 0.85
CA ILE A 209 11.35 -20.46 -0.46
C ILE A 209 12.87 -20.64 -0.35
N ALA A 210 13.57 -19.77 0.37
CA ALA A 210 15.01 -19.89 0.57
C ALA A 210 15.39 -21.20 1.28
N GLN A 211 14.71 -21.53 2.39
CA GLN A 211 14.91 -22.79 3.11
C GLN A 211 14.62 -24.02 2.25
N GLN A 212 13.62 -23.96 1.37
CA GLN A 212 13.35 -25.07 0.43
C GLN A 212 14.47 -25.25 -0.61
N LEU A 213 15.05 -24.16 -1.08
CA LEU A 213 16.19 -24.20 -2.01
C LEU A 213 17.45 -24.77 -1.34
N GLU A 214 17.67 -24.45 -0.06
CA GLU A 214 18.76 -25.03 0.74
C GLU A 214 18.59 -26.54 0.91
N LYS A 215 17.35 -26.99 1.07
CA LYS A 215 16.97 -28.42 1.10
C LYS A 215 16.95 -29.11 -0.27
N ARG A 216 17.58 -28.51 -1.30
CA ARG A 216 17.66 -29.04 -2.68
C ARG A 216 16.31 -29.30 -3.37
N VAL A 217 15.23 -28.64 -2.93
CA VAL A 217 13.94 -28.70 -3.63
C VAL A 217 14.05 -27.96 -4.97
N SER A 218 13.41 -28.50 -6.01
CA SER A 218 13.31 -27.82 -7.31
C SER A 218 12.78 -26.39 -7.15
N PHE A 219 13.57 -25.43 -7.62
CA PHE A 219 13.27 -24.00 -7.48
C PHE A 219 11.94 -23.59 -8.13
N ARG A 220 11.54 -24.26 -9.21
CA ARG A 220 10.25 -24.03 -9.87
C ARG A 220 9.08 -24.42 -8.98
N ARG A 221 9.18 -25.61 -8.35
CA ARG A 221 8.18 -26.12 -7.40
C ARG A 221 8.06 -25.21 -6.18
N ALA A 222 9.19 -24.83 -5.60
CA ALA A 222 9.23 -23.95 -4.43
C ALA A 222 8.58 -22.58 -4.72
N MET A 223 8.93 -21.94 -5.84
CA MET A 223 8.34 -20.66 -6.23
C MET A 223 6.84 -20.75 -6.50
N LYS A 224 6.39 -21.74 -7.31
CA LYS A 224 4.98 -21.89 -7.65
C LYS A 224 4.11 -22.19 -6.43
N ARG A 225 4.58 -23.06 -5.53
CA ARG A 225 3.89 -23.35 -4.26
C ARG A 225 3.70 -22.08 -3.42
N GLY A 226 4.73 -21.24 -3.31
CA GLY A 226 4.64 -19.97 -2.58
C GLY A 226 3.70 -18.94 -3.24
N VAL A 227 3.62 -18.91 -4.57
CA VAL A 227 2.66 -18.05 -5.31
C VAL A 227 1.23 -18.50 -5.04
N GLN A 228 0.95 -19.80 -5.17
CA GLN A 228 -0.39 -20.34 -5.04
C GLN A 228 -0.95 -20.24 -3.63
N ASN A 229 -0.15 -20.58 -2.61
CA ASN A 229 -0.57 -20.45 -1.20
C ASN A 229 -1.00 -19.01 -0.88
N CYS A 230 -0.21 -18.04 -1.34
CA CYS A 230 -0.51 -16.62 -1.13
C CYS A 230 -1.76 -16.15 -1.90
N LEU A 231 -1.99 -16.67 -3.12
CA LEU A 231 -3.20 -16.35 -3.89
C LEU A 231 -4.46 -16.99 -3.29
N LYS A 232 -4.35 -18.24 -2.80
CA LYS A 232 -5.43 -18.96 -2.10
C LYS A 232 -5.91 -18.17 -0.88
N LEU A 233 -4.98 -17.58 -0.13
CA LEU A 233 -5.29 -16.70 1.01
C LEU A 233 -5.76 -15.29 0.62
N GLY A 234 -5.88 -15.01 -0.67
CA GLY A 234 -6.52 -13.81 -1.18
C GLY A 234 -5.59 -12.63 -1.45
N ALA A 235 -4.34 -12.85 -1.85
CA ALA A 235 -3.54 -11.80 -2.47
C ALA A 235 -4.11 -11.34 -3.83
N ARG A 236 -3.88 -10.07 -4.21
CA ARG A 236 -4.32 -9.53 -5.52
C ARG A 236 -3.39 -9.96 -6.64
N GLY A 237 -2.11 -10.08 -6.30
CA GLY A 237 -1.08 -10.53 -7.20
C GLY A 237 0.22 -10.73 -6.45
N VAL A 238 1.04 -11.61 -6.98
CA VAL A 238 2.34 -12.00 -6.45
C VAL A 238 3.33 -11.96 -7.60
N LYS A 239 4.54 -11.49 -7.32
CA LYS A 239 5.70 -11.64 -8.18
C LYS A 239 6.85 -12.23 -7.35
N VAL A 240 7.36 -13.38 -7.78
CA VAL A 240 8.53 -14.02 -7.20
C VAL A 240 9.63 -14.03 -8.25
N SER A 241 10.86 -13.76 -7.85
CA SER A 241 12.03 -13.96 -8.71
C SER A 241 13.16 -14.58 -7.92
N CYS A 242 13.73 -15.65 -8.45
CA CYS A 242 14.94 -16.28 -7.94
C CYS A 242 16.08 -16.02 -8.92
N SER A 243 17.23 -15.56 -8.42
CA SER A 243 18.42 -15.28 -9.21
C SER A 243 19.66 -15.91 -8.59
N GLY A 244 20.43 -16.66 -9.38
CA GLY A 244 21.64 -17.35 -8.93
C GLY A 244 21.92 -18.59 -9.78
N ARG A 245 22.75 -19.50 -9.28
CA ARG A 245 23.02 -20.82 -9.89
C ARG A 245 21.86 -21.78 -9.64
N LEU A 246 20.76 -21.56 -10.35
CA LEU A 246 19.50 -22.30 -10.14
C LEU A 246 19.65 -23.77 -10.56
N GLY A 247 19.51 -24.67 -9.59
CA GLY A 247 19.63 -26.12 -9.79
C GLY A 247 21.08 -26.59 -9.94
N GLY A 248 22.08 -25.80 -9.52
CA GLY A 248 23.49 -26.17 -9.61
C GLY A 248 24.15 -25.93 -10.97
N ALA A 249 23.42 -25.38 -11.94
CA ALA A 249 23.99 -24.97 -13.22
C ALA A 249 25.17 -23.99 -13.02
N GLU A 250 26.19 -24.11 -13.85
CA GLU A 250 27.37 -23.24 -13.81
C GLU A 250 27.00 -21.77 -14.06
N ILE A 251 26.18 -21.53 -15.09
CA ILE A 251 25.73 -20.18 -15.45
C ILE A 251 24.54 -19.75 -14.57
N ALA A 252 24.70 -18.60 -13.91
CA ALA A 252 23.64 -18.02 -13.08
C ALA A 252 22.47 -17.49 -13.93
N ARG A 253 21.26 -17.94 -13.61
CA ARG A 253 20.01 -17.55 -14.29
C ARG A 253 19.09 -16.75 -13.36
N THR A 254 18.16 -16.02 -13.94
CA THR A 254 17.07 -15.36 -13.19
C THR A 254 15.74 -15.86 -13.74
N GLU A 255 15.01 -16.62 -12.93
CA GLU A 255 13.63 -17.02 -13.24
C GLU A 255 12.66 -16.20 -12.39
N TRP A 256 11.52 -15.82 -12.99
CA TRP A 256 10.48 -15.08 -12.30
C TRP A 256 9.08 -15.60 -12.66
N TYR A 257 8.21 -15.62 -11.66
CA TYR A 257 6.79 -15.93 -11.81
C TYR A 257 5.97 -14.75 -11.33
N LYS A 258 4.95 -14.37 -12.11
CA LYS A 258 4.03 -13.30 -11.76
C LYS A 258 2.60 -13.76 -12.03
N GLU A 259 1.79 -13.74 -10.99
CA GLU A 259 0.36 -14.05 -11.07
C GLU A 259 -0.45 -12.90 -10.46
N GLY A 260 -1.59 -12.57 -11.09
CA GLY A 260 -2.41 -11.43 -10.68
C GLY A 260 -1.75 -10.06 -10.92
N SER A 261 -2.28 -9.04 -10.23
CA SER A 261 -1.90 -7.64 -10.46
C SER A 261 -0.96 -7.10 -9.37
N VAL A 262 0.26 -6.74 -9.76
CA VAL A 262 1.28 -6.11 -8.91
C VAL A 262 1.68 -4.74 -9.49
N PRO A 263 0.90 -3.68 -9.21
CA PRO A 263 1.15 -2.35 -9.77
C PRO A 263 2.27 -1.64 -9.00
N LEU A 264 3.51 -1.80 -9.47
CA LEU A 264 4.67 -1.20 -8.79
C LEU A 264 4.62 0.33 -8.82
N HIS A 265 4.13 0.93 -9.91
CA HIS A 265 4.13 2.37 -10.15
C HIS A 265 3.05 3.13 -9.36
N THR A 266 1.99 2.45 -8.93
CA THR A 266 0.93 3.05 -8.13
C THR A 266 1.39 3.18 -6.67
N PHE A 267 1.59 4.41 -6.19
CA PHE A 267 2.02 4.67 -4.80
C PHE A 267 0.97 4.24 -3.78
N ARG A 268 -0.32 4.48 -4.07
CA ARG A 268 -1.46 4.06 -3.23
C ARG A 268 -1.60 2.54 -3.07
N ALA A 269 -0.97 1.74 -3.93
CA ALA A 269 -1.08 0.29 -3.82
C ALA A 269 -0.27 -0.21 -2.61
N ASN A 270 -0.92 -0.90 -1.68
CA ASN A 270 -0.22 -1.59 -0.62
C ASN A 270 0.47 -2.84 -1.20
N ILE A 271 1.81 -2.84 -1.20
CA ILE A 271 2.61 -3.97 -1.68
C ILE A 271 3.64 -4.29 -0.62
N ASP A 272 3.62 -5.55 -0.19
CA ASP A 272 4.63 -6.12 0.69
C ASP A 272 5.81 -6.62 -0.16
N TYR A 273 7.03 -6.33 0.28
CA TYR A 273 8.25 -6.69 -0.41
C TYR A 273 9.29 -7.20 0.58
N SER A 274 9.86 -8.36 0.26
CA SER A 274 11.01 -8.92 0.97
C SER A 274 12.02 -9.56 0.02
N CYS A 275 13.25 -9.67 0.50
CA CYS A 275 14.31 -10.45 -0.10
C CYS A 275 14.86 -11.44 0.93
N ALA A 276 15.17 -12.64 0.48
CA ALA A 276 15.86 -13.66 1.25
C ALA A 276 17.01 -14.24 0.41
N GLU A 277 18.02 -14.75 1.09
CA GLU A 277 19.20 -15.35 0.47
C GLU A 277 19.25 -16.81 0.90
N ALA A 278 19.29 -17.72 -0.08
CA ALA A 278 19.44 -19.15 0.14
C ALA A 278 20.91 -19.53 -0.03
N LYS A 279 21.50 -20.14 1.00
CA LYS A 279 22.89 -20.59 0.98
C LYS A 279 22.95 -22.03 0.49
N THR A 280 23.19 -22.21 -0.81
CA THR A 280 23.35 -23.53 -1.41
C THR A 280 24.83 -23.86 -1.57
N ILE A 281 25.16 -25.13 -1.78
CA ILE A 281 26.55 -25.61 -1.96
C ILE A 281 27.23 -24.87 -3.13
N TYR A 282 26.48 -24.56 -4.18
CA TYR A 282 26.98 -23.90 -5.38
C TYR A 282 27.12 -22.38 -5.24
N GLY A 283 26.65 -21.81 -4.13
CA GLY A 283 26.67 -20.37 -3.83
C GLY A 283 25.32 -19.83 -3.38
N ILE A 284 25.19 -18.50 -3.44
CA ILE A 284 24.02 -17.78 -2.94
C ILE A 284 22.96 -17.64 -4.03
N VAL A 285 21.74 -18.07 -3.74
CA VAL A 285 20.56 -17.82 -4.57
C VAL A 285 19.68 -16.76 -3.91
N GLY A 286 19.53 -15.61 -4.58
CA GLY A 286 18.69 -14.52 -4.10
C GLY A 286 17.22 -14.72 -4.48
N VAL A 287 16.33 -14.72 -3.50
CA VAL A 287 14.88 -14.79 -3.65
C VAL A 287 14.29 -13.40 -3.39
N LYS A 288 13.54 -12.85 -4.34
CA LYS A 288 12.77 -11.60 -4.15
C LYS A 288 11.29 -11.92 -4.28
N TYR A 289 10.52 -11.48 -3.29
CA TYR A 289 9.10 -11.71 -3.22
C TYR A 289 8.37 -10.37 -3.10
N SER A 290 7.45 -10.11 -4.02
CA SER A 290 6.58 -8.94 -4.02
C SER A 290 5.13 -9.39 -4.03
N LYS A 291 4.32 -8.87 -3.12
CA LYS A 291 2.90 -9.20 -3.04
C LYS A 291 2.05 -7.95 -2.97
N SER A 292 1.07 -7.87 -3.85
CA SER A 292 0.02 -6.87 -3.84
C SER A 292 -1.16 -7.35 -2.99
N PHE A 293 -1.54 -6.55 -1.99
CA PHE A 293 -2.74 -6.86 -1.22
C PHE A 293 -4.00 -6.65 -2.08
N LYS A 294 -5.04 -7.47 -1.86
CA LYS A 294 -6.38 -7.12 -2.34
C LYS A 294 -6.77 -5.81 -1.66
N GLY A 295 -7.08 -4.79 -2.48
CA GLY A 295 -7.59 -3.53 -1.96
C GLY A 295 -8.79 -3.79 -1.05
N ARG A 296 -8.84 -3.07 0.08
CA ARG A 296 -10.00 -3.10 1.00
C ARG A 296 -11.21 -2.56 0.24
N ILE A 297 -12.35 -3.23 0.35
CA ILE A 297 -13.61 -2.68 -0.15
C ILE A 297 -13.92 -1.50 0.78
N LYS A 298 -14.03 -0.29 0.21
CA LYS A 298 -14.24 0.97 0.95
C LYS A 298 -15.70 1.43 0.83
N GLY A 299 -16.12 2.24 1.80
CA GLY A 299 -17.44 2.87 1.84
C GLY A 299 -18.53 1.92 2.35
N GLN A 300 -19.65 2.50 2.78
CA GLN A 300 -20.89 1.76 2.99
C GLN A 300 -21.53 1.42 1.64
N THR A 301 -22.40 0.40 1.64
CA THR A 301 -23.19 0.07 0.45
C THR A 301 -24.05 1.28 0.05
N LYS A 302 -24.10 1.57 -1.25
CA LYS A 302 -24.99 2.62 -1.78
C LYS A 302 -26.45 2.16 -1.95
N GLY A 303 -26.69 0.85 -1.92
CA GLY A 303 -28.02 0.26 -2.09
C GLY A 303 -28.11 -1.16 -1.56
N GLY A 304 -29.33 -1.68 -1.44
CA GLY A 304 -29.60 -3.00 -0.84
C GLY A 304 -29.31 -3.06 0.66
N SER A 305 -29.47 -1.94 1.36
CA SER A 305 -29.32 -1.82 2.81
C SER A 305 -30.62 -1.97 3.59
N GLU A 306 -31.75 -1.83 2.88
CA GLU A 306 -33.12 -1.93 3.37
C GLU A 306 -33.70 -3.29 2.97
N LEU A 307 -34.70 -3.75 3.71
CA LEU A 307 -35.45 -4.99 3.45
C LEU A 307 -36.55 -4.69 2.44
N ALA A 308 -36.78 -5.59 1.47
CA ALA A 308 -37.91 -5.42 0.54
C ALA A 308 -39.05 -6.41 0.78
N PHE A 309 -38.74 -7.66 1.15
CA PHE A 309 -39.73 -8.74 1.23
C PHE A 309 -39.82 -9.34 2.64
N GLY A 310 -38.68 -9.57 3.29
CA GLY A 310 -38.63 -10.22 4.61
C GLY A 310 -38.84 -9.27 5.78
N SER A 311 -39.39 -9.79 6.88
CA SER A 311 -39.51 -9.09 8.16
C SER A 311 -38.15 -8.79 8.81
N CYS A 312 -37.14 -9.62 8.51
CA CYS A 312 -35.76 -9.39 8.93
C CYS A 312 -34.75 -9.73 7.82
N GLY A 313 -33.49 -9.35 8.03
CA GLY A 313 -32.42 -9.75 7.13
C GLY A 313 -31.05 -9.81 7.79
N LEU A 314 -30.17 -10.62 7.21
CA LEU A 314 -28.76 -10.71 7.60
C LEU A 314 -27.97 -9.64 6.87
N LYS A 315 -27.49 -8.63 7.60
CA LYS A 315 -26.73 -7.48 7.07
C LYS A 315 -25.24 -7.65 7.33
N ALA A 316 -24.41 -7.45 6.31
CA ALA A 316 -22.95 -7.52 6.47
C ALA A 316 -22.43 -6.30 7.25
N LEU A 317 -21.63 -6.54 8.29
CA LEU A 317 -20.98 -5.46 9.06
C LEU A 317 -19.66 -5.06 8.43
N GLU A 318 -18.90 -6.05 7.96
CA GLU A 318 -17.58 -5.86 7.38
C GLU A 318 -17.56 -6.07 5.87
N PRO A 319 -16.59 -5.45 5.16
CA PRO A 319 -16.41 -5.71 3.75
C PRO A 319 -15.90 -7.15 3.53
N CYS A 320 -16.73 -8.01 2.96
CA CYS A 320 -16.36 -9.39 2.67
C CYS A 320 -16.46 -9.75 1.19
N ARG A 321 -15.85 -10.88 0.81
CA ARG A 321 -16.02 -11.51 -0.50
C ARG A 321 -16.67 -12.86 -0.26
N LEU A 322 -17.94 -13.00 -0.61
CA LEU A 322 -18.71 -14.22 -0.39
C LEU A 322 -18.59 -15.13 -1.59
N THR A 323 -18.34 -16.40 -1.34
CA THR A 323 -18.26 -17.45 -2.36
C THR A 323 -19.64 -18.06 -2.58
N SER A 324 -19.92 -18.60 -3.77
CA SER A 324 -21.19 -19.31 -4.02
C SER A 324 -21.46 -20.40 -2.99
N LYS A 325 -20.42 -21.16 -2.61
CA LYS A 325 -20.48 -22.20 -1.58
C LYS A 325 -20.88 -21.65 -0.21
N GLN A 326 -20.34 -20.49 0.19
CA GLN A 326 -20.69 -19.86 1.46
C GLN A 326 -22.12 -19.31 1.47
N ILE A 327 -22.60 -18.78 0.34
CA ILE A 327 -23.99 -18.31 0.24
C ILE A 327 -24.94 -19.50 0.33
N GLU A 328 -24.63 -20.60 -0.34
CA GLU A 328 -25.46 -21.81 -0.30
C GLU A 328 -25.42 -22.51 1.07
N SER A 329 -24.25 -22.60 1.71
CA SER A 329 -24.15 -23.10 3.08
C SER A 329 -24.94 -22.23 4.05
N ALA A 330 -24.88 -20.91 3.87
CA ALA A 330 -25.64 -19.98 4.68
C ALA A 330 -27.16 -20.14 4.46
N ARG A 331 -27.61 -20.22 3.21
CA ARG A 331 -29.02 -20.48 2.86
C ARG A 331 -29.52 -21.77 3.51
N ARG A 332 -28.77 -22.88 3.39
CA ARG A 332 -29.12 -24.17 3.99
C ARG A 332 -29.21 -24.07 5.52
N SER A 333 -28.29 -23.37 6.15
CA SER A 333 -28.30 -23.15 7.61
C SER A 333 -29.54 -22.36 8.04
N ILE A 334 -29.90 -21.29 7.31
CA ILE A 334 -31.10 -20.50 7.60
C ILE A 334 -32.38 -21.31 7.34
N SER A 335 -32.44 -22.06 6.25
CA SER A 335 -33.61 -22.92 5.97
C SER A 335 -33.79 -24.01 7.03
N ARG A 336 -32.69 -24.54 7.59
CA ARG A 336 -32.74 -25.49 8.72
C ARG A 336 -33.26 -24.83 9.99
N SER A 337 -32.79 -23.62 10.30
CA SER A 337 -33.27 -22.90 11.48
C SER A 337 -34.76 -22.59 11.37
N LEU A 338 -35.29 -22.32 10.17
CA LEU A 338 -36.71 -22.06 9.95
C LEU A 338 -37.63 -23.30 10.00
N ARG A 339 -37.10 -24.53 10.08
CA ARG A 339 -37.89 -25.78 10.17
C ARG A 339 -39.06 -25.87 9.14
N ARG A 340 -38.85 -25.39 7.91
CA ARG A 340 -39.85 -25.30 6.81
C ARG A 340 -40.98 -24.26 7.01
N VAL A 341 -40.95 -23.48 8.08
CA VAL A 341 -41.89 -22.39 8.36
C VAL A 341 -41.18 -21.06 8.10
N GLY A 342 -41.39 -20.49 6.91
CA GLY A 342 -40.80 -19.21 6.51
C GLY A 342 -40.13 -19.24 5.14
N LYS A 343 -39.84 -18.06 4.60
CA LYS A 343 -39.19 -17.87 3.29
C LYS A 343 -37.85 -17.18 3.45
N VAL A 344 -36.90 -17.52 2.59
CA VAL A 344 -35.56 -16.91 2.57
C VAL A 344 -35.28 -16.40 1.16
N TRP A 345 -34.91 -15.14 1.04
CA TRP A 345 -34.49 -14.53 -0.21
C TRP A 345 -32.99 -14.22 -0.16
N ILE A 346 -32.30 -14.54 -1.26
CA ILE A 346 -30.88 -14.20 -1.44
C ILE A 346 -30.81 -12.85 -2.13
N ARG A 347 -30.18 -11.85 -1.50
CA ARG A 347 -30.04 -10.48 -2.05
C ARG A 347 -28.69 -10.25 -2.74
N VAL A 348 -27.80 -11.24 -2.69
CA VAL A 348 -26.42 -11.12 -3.14
C VAL A 348 -26.09 -12.25 -4.11
N PHE A 349 -25.72 -11.87 -5.34
CA PHE A 349 -25.40 -12.81 -6.41
C PHE A 349 -23.90 -12.80 -6.74
N CYS A 350 -23.34 -13.99 -6.93
CA CYS A 350 -21.94 -14.17 -7.30
C CYS A 350 -21.74 -14.00 -8.82
N HIS A 351 -21.26 -12.82 -9.22
CA HIS A 351 -21.08 -12.44 -10.63
C HIS A 351 -19.60 -12.33 -11.04
N LEU A 352 -18.65 -12.42 -10.10
CA LEU A 352 -17.22 -12.39 -10.44
C LEU A 352 -16.67 -13.82 -10.53
N PRO A 353 -16.23 -14.27 -11.72
CA PRO A 353 -15.55 -15.56 -11.84
C PRO A 353 -14.12 -15.46 -11.32
N VAL A 354 -13.70 -16.47 -10.56
CA VAL A 354 -12.31 -16.65 -10.11
C VAL A 354 -11.74 -17.87 -10.81
N SER A 355 -10.82 -17.63 -11.74
CA SER A 355 -10.11 -18.67 -12.48
C SER A 355 -8.89 -19.18 -11.71
N LYS A 356 -8.62 -20.48 -11.75
CA LYS A 356 -7.41 -21.10 -11.16
C LYS A 356 -6.68 -21.95 -12.19
N LYS A 357 -5.35 -21.96 -12.11
CA LYS A 357 -4.49 -22.83 -12.91
C LYS A 357 -3.94 -23.97 -12.04
N PRO A 358 -3.77 -25.18 -12.60
CA PRO A 358 -3.01 -26.25 -11.95
C PRO A 358 -1.55 -25.82 -11.74
N VAL A 359 -0.87 -26.46 -10.77
CA VAL A 359 0.51 -26.12 -10.40
C VAL A 359 1.48 -26.36 -11.55
N ASP A 360 1.28 -27.41 -12.33
CA ASP A 360 2.31 -27.89 -13.26
C ASP A 360 2.35 -27.11 -14.59
N VAL A 361 1.28 -26.38 -14.92
CA VAL A 361 1.15 -25.67 -16.20
C VAL A 361 2.18 -24.54 -16.34
N ARG A 362 2.82 -24.43 -17.51
CA ARG A 362 3.75 -23.33 -17.84
C ARG A 362 3.02 -21.98 -17.95
N MET A 363 3.74 -20.90 -17.67
CA MET A 363 3.25 -19.54 -17.89
C MET A 363 3.01 -19.31 -19.39
N GLY A 364 1.97 -18.54 -19.73
CA GLY A 364 1.62 -18.21 -21.13
C GLY A 364 0.34 -18.87 -21.65
N LYS A 365 -0.11 -19.98 -21.08
CA LYS A 365 -1.34 -20.70 -21.53
C LYS A 365 -2.67 -20.04 -21.11
N GLY A 366 -2.85 -18.72 -21.29
CA GLY A 366 -4.16 -18.05 -21.09
C GLY A 366 -4.64 -17.96 -19.62
N LYS A 367 -5.94 -17.83 -19.36
CA LYS A 367 -6.55 -17.94 -18.01
C LYS A 367 -6.96 -19.41 -17.77
N GLY A 368 -6.88 -19.89 -16.53
CA GLY A 368 -7.33 -21.25 -16.20
C GLY A 368 -8.85 -21.38 -16.16
N SER A 369 -9.37 -22.58 -15.87
CA SER A 369 -10.80 -22.80 -15.70
C SER A 369 -11.36 -22.00 -14.52
N ILE A 370 -12.65 -21.67 -14.60
CA ILE A 370 -13.37 -20.99 -13.51
C ILE A 370 -13.52 -21.99 -12.36
N GLU A 371 -12.87 -21.71 -11.22
CA GLU A 371 -12.95 -22.56 -10.03
C GLU A 371 -14.19 -22.21 -9.19
N MET A 372 -14.48 -20.92 -9.06
CA MET A 372 -15.57 -20.45 -8.21
C MET A 372 -16.08 -19.07 -8.61
N TRP A 373 -17.32 -18.80 -8.21
CA TRP A 373 -17.95 -17.50 -8.35
C TRP A 373 -17.98 -16.79 -7.01
N VAL A 374 -17.69 -15.49 -7.04
CA VAL A 374 -17.57 -14.66 -5.84
C VAL A 374 -18.41 -13.39 -6.00
N CYS A 375 -19.01 -12.96 -4.90
CA CYS A 375 -19.62 -11.65 -4.76
C CYS A 375 -18.79 -10.73 -3.87
N ARG A 376 -18.69 -9.45 -4.22
CA ARG A 376 -18.07 -8.43 -3.38
C ARG A 376 -19.17 -7.73 -2.57
N VAL A 377 -19.07 -7.80 -1.25
CA VAL A 377 -20.05 -7.22 -0.34
C VAL A 377 -19.43 -6.00 0.34
N GLN A 378 -20.15 -4.88 0.29
CA GLN A 378 -19.84 -3.68 1.06
C GLN A 378 -20.54 -3.75 2.43
N PRO A 379 -19.96 -3.15 3.48
CA PRO A 379 -20.62 -2.94 4.77
C PRO A 379 -22.02 -2.34 4.60
N GLY A 380 -22.98 -2.86 5.35
CA GLY A 380 -24.37 -2.41 5.35
C GLY A 380 -25.24 -3.02 4.25
N ARG A 381 -24.73 -3.94 3.43
CA ARG A 381 -25.55 -4.66 2.44
C ARG A 381 -26.28 -5.84 3.09
N VAL A 382 -27.58 -5.97 2.82
CA VAL A 382 -28.38 -7.13 3.20
C VAL A 382 -27.98 -8.31 2.31
N LEU A 383 -27.59 -9.41 2.95
CA LEU A 383 -27.15 -10.66 2.32
C LEU A 383 -28.35 -11.57 2.04
N PHE A 384 -29.17 -11.77 3.08
CA PHE A 384 -30.37 -12.59 3.06
C PHE A 384 -31.51 -11.81 3.68
N GLU A 385 -32.70 -11.96 3.12
CA GLU A 385 -33.95 -11.56 3.77
C GLU A 385 -34.65 -12.83 4.23
N ILE A 386 -35.29 -12.75 5.39
CA ILE A 386 -35.94 -13.88 6.03
C ILE A 386 -37.32 -13.41 6.50
N ASP A 387 -38.34 -14.16 6.10
CA ASP A 387 -39.70 -14.00 6.60
C ASP A 387 -39.93 -14.95 7.77
N MET A 388 -40.04 -14.36 8.95
CA MET A 388 -40.30 -15.04 10.21
C MET A 388 -41.81 -15.31 10.36
N LYS A 389 -42.31 -16.46 9.91
CA LYS A 389 -43.65 -16.90 10.32
C LYS A 389 -43.55 -17.61 11.67
N GLY A 390 -43.86 -16.89 12.75
CA GLY A 390 -44.05 -17.48 14.10
C GLY A 390 -42.79 -17.68 14.96
N LYS A 391 -41.64 -17.10 14.61
CA LYS A 391 -40.42 -17.13 15.44
C LYS A 391 -40.04 -15.74 15.94
N SER A 392 -39.56 -15.65 17.19
CA SER A 392 -39.04 -14.40 17.75
C SER A 392 -37.64 -14.09 17.19
N SER A 393 -37.28 -12.81 17.14
CA SER A 393 -36.00 -12.39 16.57
C SER A 393 -34.79 -12.68 17.46
N LYS A 394 -35.01 -12.94 18.75
CA LYS A 394 -33.99 -13.39 19.69
C LYS A 394 -33.56 -14.82 19.38
N GLU A 395 -34.51 -15.73 19.20
CA GLU A 395 -34.25 -17.13 18.84
C GLU A 395 -33.45 -17.26 17.54
N LEU A 396 -33.84 -16.50 16.51
CA LEU A 396 -33.11 -16.52 15.23
C LEU A 396 -31.69 -15.96 15.33
N ARG A 397 -31.44 -14.99 16.23
CA ARG A 397 -30.08 -14.46 16.47
C ARG A 397 -29.16 -15.49 17.12
N GLU A 398 -29.71 -16.31 18.00
CA GLU A 398 -29.01 -17.38 18.71
C GLU A 398 -28.74 -18.57 17.78
N GLU A 399 -29.77 -19.05 17.08
CA GLU A 399 -29.65 -20.16 16.11
C GLU A 399 -28.67 -19.83 14.98
N LEU A 400 -28.59 -18.56 14.56
CA LEU A 400 -27.68 -18.10 13.50
C LEU A 400 -26.33 -17.56 14.03
N ALA A 401 -26.00 -17.73 15.31
CA ALA A 401 -24.79 -17.15 15.89
C ALA A 401 -23.48 -17.66 15.26
N SER A 402 -23.43 -18.95 14.87
CA SER A 402 -22.28 -19.53 14.15
C SER A 402 -22.10 -18.88 12.77
N LEU A 403 -23.17 -18.83 12.00
CA LEU A 403 -23.22 -18.24 10.66
C LEU A 403 -22.91 -16.74 10.66
N ARG A 404 -23.36 -16.01 11.69
CA ARG A 404 -23.06 -14.59 11.88
C ARG A 404 -21.57 -14.32 12.10
N ARG A 405 -20.87 -15.20 12.83
CA ARG A 405 -19.41 -15.11 13.01
C ARG A 405 -18.68 -15.36 11.70
N ASP A 406 -19.09 -16.39 10.96
CA ASP A 406 -18.46 -16.75 9.69
C ASP A 406 -18.62 -15.69 8.59
N LEU A 407 -19.82 -15.09 8.51
CA LEU A 407 -20.13 -14.05 7.52
C LEU A 407 -19.84 -12.63 8.00
N VAL A 408 -19.51 -12.46 9.28
CA VAL A 408 -19.41 -11.16 9.98
C VAL A 408 -20.65 -10.30 9.69
N ALA A 409 -21.81 -10.87 10.03
CA ALA A 409 -23.13 -10.33 9.73
C ALA A 409 -24.00 -10.22 10.98
N GLN A 410 -24.98 -9.31 10.94
CA GLN A 410 -25.94 -9.08 12.01
C GLN A 410 -27.36 -9.24 11.49
N VAL A 411 -28.24 -9.84 12.30
CA VAL A 411 -29.68 -9.85 12.02
C VAL A 411 -30.23 -8.44 12.27
N PHE A 412 -30.79 -7.86 11.21
CA PHE A 412 -31.35 -6.53 11.13
C PHE A 412 -32.85 -6.64 10.90
N GLU A 413 -33.64 -5.92 11.68
CA GLU A 413 -35.09 -5.79 11.49
C GLU A 413 -35.40 -4.44 10.84
N SER A 414 -36.50 -4.39 10.11
CA SER A 414 -37.13 -3.12 9.78
C SER A 414 -37.52 -2.45 11.10
N LYS A 415 -36.81 -1.40 11.52
CA LYS A 415 -37.38 -0.51 12.52
C LYS A 415 -38.67 0.02 11.90
N GLY A 416 -39.81 -0.31 12.50
CA GLY A 416 -41.11 0.25 12.13
C GLY A 416 -40.91 1.72 11.81
N GLY A 417 -41.36 2.13 10.62
CA GLY A 417 -40.96 3.37 10.01
C GLY A 417 -41.14 4.55 10.95
N ALA A 418 -40.03 5.07 11.49
CA ALA A 418 -39.90 6.51 11.53
C ALA A 418 -39.82 6.92 10.06
N SER A 419 -40.97 7.21 9.47
CA SER A 419 -41.05 8.15 8.37
C SER A 419 -40.47 9.46 8.89
N THR A 420 -39.14 9.58 8.91
CA THR A 420 -38.54 10.87 8.58
C THR A 420 -39.05 11.13 7.18
N SER A 421 -40.15 11.88 7.14
CA SER A 421 -40.90 12.25 5.96
C SER A 421 -39.93 12.55 4.83
N SER A 422 -40.33 12.23 3.60
CA SER A 422 -39.63 12.72 2.41
C SER A 422 -39.28 14.22 2.55
N ALA A 423 -40.14 14.98 3.24
CA ALA A 423 -39.90 16.35 3.68
C ALA A 423 -38.66 16.55 4.59
N LYS A 424 -38.40 15.74 5.63
CA LYS A 424 -37.17 15.83 6.45
C LYS A 424 -35.90 15.49 5.66
N ARG A 425 -35.91 14.48 4.78
CA ARG A 425 -34.75 14.17 3.92
C ARG A 425 -34.51 15.25 2.85
N SER A 426 -35.58 15.83 2.31
CA SER A 426 -35.56 16.97 1.40
C SER A 426 -35.04 18.24 2.11
N ALA A 427 -35.48 18.49 3.35
CA ALA A 427 -35.02 19.60 4.18
C ALA A 427 -33.53 19.48 4.51
N ILE A 428 -33.06 18.30 4.94
CA ILE A 428 -31.62 18.06 5.21
C ILE A 428 -30.79 18.16 3.92
N LYS A 429 -31.29 17.67 2.77
CA LYS A 429 -30.60 17.87 1.48
C LYS A 429 -30.56 19.34 1.05
N LYS A 430 -31.64 20.11 1.26
CA LYS A 430 -31.70 21.55 1.00
C LYS A 430 -30.76 22.33 1.94
N GLU A 431 -30.66 21.94 3.21
CA GLU A 431 -29.72 22.53 4.18
C GLU A 431 -28.27 22.22 3.80
N ILE A 432 -27.94 20.97 3.48
CA ILE A 432 -26.58 20.61 3.03
C ILE A 432 -26.24 21.31 1.70
N ALA A 433 -27.21 21.43 0.78
CA ALA A 433 -27.03 22.21 -0.44
C ALA A 433 -26.83 23.70 -0.16
N ARG A 434 -27.59 24.29 0.79
CA ARG A 434 -27.41 25.67 1.27
C ARG A 434 -26.04 25.88 1.94
N VAL A 435 -25.57 24.91 2.72
CA VAL A 435 -24.24 24.94 3.35
C VAL A 435 -23.14 24.85 2.28
N LEU A 436 -23.33 24.01 1.25
CA LEU A 436 -22.40 23.92 0.11
C LEU A 436 -22.44 25.14 -0.83
N THR A 437 -23.58 25.81 -0.99
CA THR A 437 -23.66 27.08 -1.75
C THR A 437 -23.13 28.26 -0.95
N THR A 438 -23.38 28.36 0.36
CA THR A 438 -22.78 29.39 1.22
C THR A 438 -21.27 29.23 1.34
N LEU A 439 -20.76 27.98 1.38
CA LEU A 439 -19.32 27.71 1.31
C LEU A 439 -18.72 27.90 -0.10
N SER A 440 -19.54 27.87 -1.18
CA SER A 440 -19.08 28.07 -2.56
C SER A 440 -19.32 29.49 -3.12
N TRP A 441 -19.93 30.39 -2.35
CA TRP A 441 -20.05 31.83 -2.64
C TRP A 441 -19.40 32.70 -1.56
N ARG A 442 -18.07 32.68 -1.53
CA ARG A 442 -17.27 33.83 -1.06
C ARG A 442 -16.02 33.96 -1.92
N ARG A 443 -16.23 34.35 -3.18
CA ARG A 443 -15.25 35.10 -3.96
C ARG A 443 -16.01 36.32 -4.48
N VAL A 444 -15.95 37.39 -3.68
CA VAL A 444 -16.34 38.73 -4.11
C VAL A 444 -15.44 39.05 -5.30
N ARG A 445 -16.05 39.17 -6.48
CA ARG A 445 -15.54 39.99 -7.57
C ARG A 445 -16.02 41.42 -7.31
N GLY A 446 -15.10 42.34 -7.50
CA GLY A 446 -15.29 43.78 -7.64
C GLY A 446 -13.92 44.43 -7.39
N ASP A 447 -13.38 45.33 -8.22
CA ASP A 447 -13.90 45.98 -9.42
C ASP A 447 -12.71 46.53 -10.23
N ASP A 448 -12.99 46.89 -11.49
CA ASP A 448 -12.16 47.72 -12.35
C ASP A 448 -11.94 49.12 -11.74
N VAL A 449 -10.68 49.57 -11.68
CA VAL A 449 -10.17 50.90 -12.07
C VAL A 449 -8.78 50.72 -12.65
#